data_AF-A0A5J5EK33-F1
#
_entry.id   AF-A0A5J5EK33-F1
#
_cell.length_a   1.000
_cell.length_b   1.000
_cell.length_c   1.000
_cell.angle_alpha   90.00
_cell.angle_beta   90.00
_cell.angle_gamma   90.00
#
_symmetry.space_group_name_H-M   'P 1'
#
loop_
_entity.id
_entity.type
_entity.pdbx_description
1 polymer ?
#
loop_
_entity_poly.entity_id
_entity_poly.type
_entity_poly.pdbx_seq_one_letter_code
_entity_poly.pdbx_strand_id
1 'polypeptide(L)'
;MANNQSFEQHTLLLQQRDLRFKGSALVRISAINIVEAKGQAVNDKNVTRLKEIFELKGCLPAEPQNHVPVFVTQELLDSSLQKSGVEYGDLMKPSTFKPARVQFPESSLECLHGKHRLIAAIQYLPPKDQWWVVDLYLQDHNDSQLGPYFNFEYLNSLNITDGEILRQILLCHQECNQREVGEWMSRLLKTKRKEVKQLMGHSMFLKAFTDLLPLPGLWVGIKLGALHRFLTLKCDEEMVRYLTRVKHTWVVILRTTEAMQTVDFNTVESLKLRAPSSSKEEATRIHTLMAKKMNNGQFLLFPGLSGDQRRGVLENLLTKTTGLIPTITTFFEDMKYLEPLSKVMKLLCGDLKGNSVFKAFEHMFVPGIEGADNTCPVEIAEGEFQTYRPRDFHCRMEVGYQQLWLYAMRHFPEMVEFTPQKEHKMTKPTNHDPDVTVIFDFADLAQRLGFDSDNIRNIKAVNPHLGTAREFLEKARPQEAYKHDGFETKLATVAEVLQSFKKRAIARPPGYGRNIDDEDLQRRCGRPFENDHTHDKGFLFLPLMYKLNPEYLCSLFVKLSFFHTLFEPHGSGLSVSSLAASPQNINLWPLGSS
;
A
#
# COMPACT_ATOMS: atom_id res chain seq x y z
N MET A 1 18.35 7.48 -27.77
CA MET A 1 19.64 8.17 -27.56
C MET A 1 19.85 8.54 -26.09
N ALA A 2 18.99 9.32 -25.41
CA ALA A 2 19.19 9.64 -23.98
C ALA A 2 19.34 8.42 -23.05
N ASN A 3 18.58 7.32 -23.26
CA ASN A 3 18.71 6.09 -22.45
C ASN A 3 20.13 5.49 -22.48
N ASN A 4 20.86 5.62 -23.59
CA ASN A 4 22.25 5.17 -23.70
C ASN A 4 23.14 5.90 -22.69
N GLN A 5 22.99 7.23 -22.56
CA GLN A 5 23.90 8.02 -21.70
C GLN A 5 23.76 7.67 -20.21
N SER A 6 22.58 7.26 -19.74
CA SER A 6 22.40 6.78 -18.35
C SER A 6 23.01 5.39 -18.13
N PHE A 7 22.83 4.49 -19.10
CA PHE A 7 23.46 3.16 -19.09
C PHE A 7 24.99 3.25 -19.20
N GLU A 8 25.49 4.13 -20.07
CA GLU A 8 26.91 4.45 -20.25
C GLU A 8 27.50 5.07 -18.99
N GLN A 9 26.82 6.03 -18.33
CA GLN A 9 27.27 6.58 -17.04
C GLN A 9 27.33 5.51 -15.95
N HIS A 10 26.33 4.62 -15.85
CA HIS A 10 26.38 3.53 -14.87
C HIS A 10 27.48 2.51 -15.20
N THR A 11 27.70 2.21 -16.47
CA THR A 11 28.77 1.32 -16.96
C THR A 11 30.15 1.92 -16.73
N LEU A 12 30.32 3.24 -16.93
CA LEU A 12 31.56 3.96 -16.64
C LEU A 12 31.86 3.96 -15.13
N LEU A 13 30.86 4.17 -14.27
CA LEU A 13 31.03 4.08 -12.81
C LEU A 13 31.40 2.65 -12.37
N LEU A 14 30.80 1.61 -12.98
CA LEU A 14 31.19 0.21 -12.76
C LEU A 14 32.63 -0.07 -13.22
N GLN A 15 33.03 0.43 -14.40
CA GLN A 15 34.41 0.32 -14.88
C GLN A 15 35.39 1.06 -13.97
N GLN A 16 35.07 2.27 -13.51
CA GLN A 16 35.89 3.03 -12.56
C GLN A 16 36.02 2.30 -11.21
N ARG A 17 34.92 1.72 -10.69
CA ARG A 17 34.91 0.90 -9.48
C ARG A 17 35.85 -0.30 -9.62
N ASP A 18 35.73 -1.05 -10.72
CA ASP A 18 36.48 -2.29 -10.94
C ASP A 18 37.97 -2.01 -11.27
N LEU A 19 38.29 -0.88 -11.90
CA LEU A 19 39.67 -0.39 -12.09
C LEU A 19 40.34 0.06 -10.78
N ARG A 20 39.55 0.59 -9.83
CA ARG A 20 40.05 1.12 -8.55
C ARG A 20 40.06 0.10 -7.43
N PHE A 21 39.38 -1.03 -7.56
CA PHE A 21 39.39 -2.13 -6.60
C PHE A 21 40.78 -2.80 -6.53
N LYS A 22 41.31 -2.94 -5.32
CA LYS A 22 42.64 -3.50 -5.04
C LYS A 22 42.61 -4.81 -4.26
N GLY A 23 41.43 -5.43 -4.15
CA GLY A 23 41.21 -6.67 -3.40
C GLY A 23 40.65 -6.43 -1.99
N SER A 24 40.48 -7.52 -1.24
CA SER A 24 39.87 -7.52 0.09
C SER A 24 40.88 -7.89 1.18
N ALA A 25 40.87 -7.18 2.31
CA ALA A 25 41.81 -7.39 3.43
C ALA A 25 41.09 -7.47 4.78
N LEU A 26 41.54 -8.36 5.67
CA LEU A 26 41.11 -8.41 7.07
C LEU A 26 41.94 -7.43 7.90
N VAL A 27 41.33 -6.33 8.31
CA VAL A 27 41.96 -5.22 9.05
C VAL A 27 41.36 -5.09 10.46
N ARG A 28 42.01 -4.32 11.35
CA ARG A 28 41.38 -3.93 12.63
C ARG A 28 40.34 -2.84 12.39
N ILE A 29 39.25 -2.85 13.15
CA ILE A 29 38.24 -1.80 13.06
C ILE A 29 38.82 -0.42 13.44
N SER A 30 39.82 -0.34 14.34
CA SER A 30 40.47 0.94 14.68
C SER A 30 41.32 1.57 13.56
N ALA A 31 41.63 0.82 12.49
CA ALA A 31 42.23 1.39 11.28
C ALA A 31 41.22 2.12 10.38
N ILE A 32 39.92 1.89 10.60
CA ILE A 32 38.84 2.45 9.79
C ILE A 32 38.36 3.75 10.43
N ASN A 33 38.37 4.84 9.67
CA ASN A 33 37.84 6.13 10.06
C ASN A 33 36.30 6.14 9.94
N ILE A 34 35.63 6.05 11.10
CA ILE A 34 34.17 6.00 11.21
C ILE A 34 33.54 7.40 11.32
N VAL A 35 34.35 8.47 11.45
CA VAL A 35 33.91 9.85 11.79
C VAL A 35 32.73 10.36 10.96
N GLU A 36 31.89 11.17 11.60
CA GLU A 36 30.68 11.76 11.02
C GLU A 36 31.00 12.79 9.92
N ALA A 37 30.65 12.46 8.69
CA ALA A 37 30.50 13.47 7.65
C ALA A 37 29.26 14.31 7.95
N LYS A 38 29.41 15.65 7.94
CA LYS A 38 28.39 16.62 8.38
C LYS A 38 27.01 16.37 7.74
N GLY A 39 26.13 15.68 8.46
CA GLY A 39 24.75 15.38 8.04
C GLY A 39 24.32 13.92 8.15
N GLN A 40 25.25 12.95 8.26
CA GLN A 40 24.91 11.55 8.55
C GLN A 40 25.02 11.26 10.05
N ALA A 41 23.98 11.58 10.81
CA ALA A 41 23.86 11.11 12.19
C ALA A 41 23.73 9.57 12.23
N VAL A 42 24.40 8.93 13.19
CA VAL A 42 24.26 7.49 13.42
C VAL A 42 22.82 7.16 13.80
N ASN A 43 22.23 6.14 13.16
CA ASN A 43 20.86 5.72 13.43
C ASN A 43 20.90 4.54 14.41
N ASP A 44 20.73 4.85 15.70
CA ASP A 44 20.80 3.87 16.79
C ASP A 44 19.84 2.69 16.60
N LYS A 45 18.63 2.93 16.05
CA LYS A 45 17.67 1.84 15.77
C LYS A 45 18.23 0.83 14.77
N ASN A 46 19.05 1.26 13.82
CA ASN A 46 19.74 0.36 12.89
C ASN A 46 20.95 -0.34 13.54
N VAL A 47 21.64 0.32 14.48
CA VAL A 47 22.73 -0.30 15.27
C VAL A 47 22.16 -1.42 16.16
N THR A 48 21.10 -1.16 16.93
CA THR A 48 20.43 -2.16 17.77
C THR A 48 19.97 -3.36 16.95
N ARG A 49 19.27 -3.14 15.84
CA ARG A 49 18.84 -4.20 14.90
C ARG A 49 20.01 -5.03 14.35
N LEU A 50 21.18 -4.43 14.15
CA LEU A 50 22.37 -5.16 13.70
C LEU A 50 23.00 -6.00 14.82
N LYS A 51 22.92 -5.56 16.09
CA LYS A 51 23.33 -6.36 17.26
C LYS A 51 22.39 -7.56 17.46
N GLU A 52 21.08 -7.36 17.39
CA GLU A 52 20.08 -8.45 17.39
C GLU A 52 20.38 -9.50 16.30
N ILE A 53 20.81 -9.06 15.11
CA ILE A 53 21.21 -9.96 14.02
C ILE A 53 22.51 -10.73 14.35
N PHE A 54 23.50 -10.07 14.97
CA PHE A 54 24.74 -10.74 15.41
C PHE A 54 24.51 -11.74 16.55
N GLU A 55 23.57 -11.45 17.46
CA GLU A 55 23.14 -12.36 18.52
C GLU A 55 22.42 -13.59 17.95
N LEU A 56 21.53 -13.40 16.96
CA LEU A 56 20.72 -14.47 16.36
C LEU A 56 21.45 -15.32 15.30
N LYS A 57 22.50 -14.79 14.66
CA LYS A 57 23.18 -15.46 13.52
C LYS A 57 24.70 -15.55 13.64
N GLY A 58 25.28 -14.97 14.69
CA GLY A 58 26.72 -14.71 14.78
C GLY A 58 27.14 -13.45 14.02
N CYS A 59 28.29 -12.89 14.41
CA CYS A 59 28.92 -11.81 13.68
C CYS A 59 29.93 -12.42 12.69
N LEU A 60 29.68 -12.28 11.38
CA LEU A 60 30.42 -12.97 10.32
C LEU A 60 31.16 -11.97 9.41
N PRO A 61 32.24 -11.33 9.88
CA PRO A 61 32.93 -10.23 9.17
C PRO A 61 33.59 -10.61 7.84
N ALA A 62 33.69 -11.91 7.52
CA ALA A 62 34.33 -12.44 6.31
C ALA A 62 33.33 -12.99 5.27
N GLU A 63 32.02 -12.81 5.46
CA GLU A 63 31.07 -13.00 4.35
C GLU A 63 31.11 -11.76 3.42
N PRO A 64 31.10 -11.90 2.09
CA PRO A 64 31.11 -10.76 1.16
C PRO A 64 29.99 -9.73 1.42
N GLN A 65 28.79 -10.19 1.78
CA GLN A 65 27.64 -9.35 2.16
C GLN A 65 27.86 -8.50 3.43
N ASN A 66 28.92 -8.79 4.19
CA ASN A 66 29.32 -8.11 5.42
C ASN A 66 30.56 -7.23 5.26
N HIS A 67 31.27 -7.25 4.13
CA HIS A 67 32.44 -6.40 3.88
C HIS A 67 32.11 -4.89 3.96
N VAL A 68 33.17 -4.08 4.09
CA VAL A 68 33.09 -2.61 4.16
C VAL A 68 34.01 -2.00 3.09
N PRO A 69 33.50 -1.25 2.10
CA PRO A 69 34.34 -0.53 1.15
C PRO A 69 35.07 0.63 1.85
N VAL A 70 36.37 0.78 1.59
CA VAL A 70 37.19 1.88 2.12
C VAL A 70 38.09 2.49 1.04
N PHE A 71 38.36 3.79 1.15
CA PHE A 71 39.44 4.43 0.39
C PHE A 71 40.79 4.26 1.10
N VAL A 72 41.82 4.07 0.29
CA VAL A 72 43.24 4.01 0.67
C VAL A 72 44.08 4.73 -0.40
N THR A 73 45.18 5.39 -0.02
CA THR A 73 46.16 5.92 -1.00
C THR A 73 47.13 4.81 -1.44
N GLN A 74 47.78 4.97 -2.60
CA GLN A 74 48.71 3.94 -3.11
C GLN A 74 49.90 3.75 -2.16
N GLU A 75 50.45 4.84 -1.62
CA GLU A 75 51.59 4.85 -0.69
C GLU A 75 51.23 4.20 0.66
N LEU A 76 50.00 4.44 1.13
CA LEU A 76 49.47 3.83 2.34
C LEU A 76 49.21 2.33 2.17
N LEU A 77 48.73 1.91 0.99
CA LEU A 77 48.52 0.50 0.65
C LEU A 77 49.86 -0.24 0.58
N ASP A 78 50.80 0.24 -0.22
CA ASP A 78 52.10 -0.43 -0.44
C ASP A 78 52.92 -0.51 0.85
N SER A 79 52.98 0.58 1.62
CA SER A 79 53.71 0.59 2.90
C SER A 79 53.03 -0.25 3.99
N SER A 80 51.72 -0.50 3.92
CA SER A 80 51.02 -1.38 4.86
C SER A 80 51.13 -2.86 4.46
N LEU A 81 51.13 -3.17 3.15
CA LEU A 81 51.43 -4.50 2.63
C LEU A 81 52.86 -4.94 2.97
N GLN A 82 53.85 -4.07 2.72
CA GLN A 82 55.26 -4.33 3.05
C GLN A 82 55.46 -4.60 4.55
N LYS A 83 54.83 -3.82 5.43
CA LYS A 83 54.85 -4.04 6.89
C LYS A 83 54.16 -5.33 7.34
N SER A 84 53.16 -5.78 6.59
CA SER A 84 52.37 -6.98 6.92
C SER A 84 52.97 -8.27 6.37
N GLY A 85 53.93 -8.19 5.45
CA GLY A 85 54.45 -9.35 4.73
C GLY A 85 53.43 -10.01 3.79
N VAL A 86 52.53 -9.20 3.22
CA VAL A 86 51.43 -9.63 2.34
C VAL A 86 51.70 -9.15 0.92
N GLU A 87 51.59 -10.04 -0.06
CA GLU A 87 51.72 -9.65 -1.47
C GLU A 87 50.39 -9.13 -2.03
N TYR A 88 50.44 -8.24 -3.03
CA TYR A 88 49.23 -7.72 -3.68
C TYR A 88 48.34 -8.86 -4.24
N GLY A 89 48.95 -9.96 -4.70
CA GLY A 89 48.24 -11.16 -5.15
C GLY A 89 47.46 -11.90 -4.06
N ASP A 90 47.72 -11.66 -2.78
CA ASP A 90 46.93 -12.21 -1.67
C ASP A 90 45.57 -11.51 -1.52
N LEU A 91 45.50 -10.21 -1.82
CA LEU A 91 44.26 -9.40 -1.72
C LEU A 91 43.21 -9.81 -2.75
N MET A 92 43.65 -10.33 -3.90
CA MET A 92 42.81 -10.71 -5.04
C MET A 92 42.30 -12.17 -4.95
N LYS A 93 42.54 -12.87 -3.84
CA LYS A 93 42.11 -14.27 -3.66
C LYS A 93 40.59 -14.37 -3.42
N PRO A 94 39.89 -15.35 -4.01
CA PRO A 94 38.44 -15.49 -3.83
C PRO A 94 38.02 -15.63 -2.37
N SER A 95 36.83 -15.13 -2.02
CA SER A 95 36.29 -15.09 -0.65
C SER A 95 36.04 -16.45 0.03
N THR A 96 36.33 -17.56 -0.66
CA THR A 96 36.40 -18.92 -0.08
C THR A 96 37.73 -19.19 0.64
N PHE A 97 38.75 -18.36 0.41
CA PHE A 97 40.03 -18.41 1.12
C PHE A 97 40.01 -17.50 2.36
N LYS A 98 40.88 -17.82 3.32
CA LYS A 98 41.08 -17.00 4.52
C LYS A 98 41.65 -15.63 4.12
N PRO A 99 40.96 -14.50 4.39
CA PRO A 99 41.38 -13.18 3.92
C PRO A 99 42.73 -12.77 4.52
N ALA A 100 43.55 -12.10 3.70
CA ALA A 100 44.88 -11.64 4.08
C ALA A 100 44.79 -10.60 5.21
N ARG A 101 45.65 -10.71 6.24
CA ARG A 101 45.68 -9.76 7.36
C ARG A 101 46.64 -8.62 7.06
N VAL A 102 46.13 -7.41 6.91
CA VAL A 102 46.92 -6.20 6.63
C VAL A 102 46.80 -5.22 7.79
N GLN A 103 47.95 -4.74 8.27
CA GLN A 103 48.04 -3.87 9.44
C GLN A 103 48.25 -2.41 9.04
N PHE A 104 47.13 -1.70 8.86
CA PHE A 104 47.08 -0.27 8.62
C PHE A 104 47.22 0.54 9.94
N PRO A 105 47.68 1.80 9.89
CA PRO A 105 47.61 2.75 11.01
C PRO A 105 46.18 3.04 11.48
N GLU A 106 46.02 3.61 12.67
CA GLU A 106 44.69 3.93 13.20
C GLU A 106 44.02 5.09 12.44
N SER A 107 42.73 4.96 12.17
CA SER A 107 41.90 5.89 11.38
C SER A 107 42.45 6.28 9.99
N SER A 108 43.32 5.47 9.37
CA SER A 108 43.92 5.78 8.06
C SER A 108 43.09 5.35 6.84
N LEU A 109 42.07 4.50 7.02
CA LEU A 109 41.18 4.04 5.94
C LEU A 109 39.85 4.79 6.00
N GLU A 110 39.46 5.50 4.93
CA GLU A 110 38.21 6.26 4.91
C GLU A 110 37.01 5.33 4.59
N CYS A 111 36.03 5.26 5.50
CA CYS A 111 34.87 4.38 5.38
C CYS A 111 33.80 4.97 4.43
N LEU A 112 33.71 4.43 3.20
CA LEU A 112 33.06 5.04 2.03
C LEU A 112 31.53 5.14 2.12
N HIS A 113 30.87 3.99 2.11
CA HIS A 113 29.92 3.80 3.18
C HIS A 113 30.29 2.57 4.11
N GLY A 114 28.27 1.27 5.43
CA GLY A 114 28.07 0.22 6.51
C GLY A 114 28.34 0.64 7.97
N LYS A 115 28.52 1.93 8.30
CA LYS A 115 29.12 2.41 9.56
C LYS A 115 28.39 1.88 10.80
N HIS A 116 27.06 1.78 10.72
CA HIS A 116 26.22 1.17 11.76
C HIS A 116 26.59 -0.29 12.08
N ARG A 117 27.11 -1.05 11.11
CA ARG A 117 27.58 -2.43 11.26
C ARG A 117 28.95 -2.49 11.96
N LEU A 118 29.89 -1.58 11.64
CA LEU A 118 31.14 -1.45 12.39
C LEU A 118 30.88 -1.01 13.84
N ILE A 119 29.98 -0.03 14.05
CA ILE A 119 29.57 0.42 15.38
C ILE A 119 28.89 -0.71 16.16
N ALA A 120 27.97 -1.46 15.55
CA ALA A 120 27.37 -2.65 16.15
C ALA A 120 28.42 -3.71 16.50
N ALA A 121 29.45 -3.91 15.65
CA ALA A 121 30.52 -4.86 15.88
C ALA A 121 31.45 -4.43 17.02
N ILE A 122 31.80 -3.15 17.14
CA ILE A 122 32.53 -2.59 18.30
C ILE A 122 31.74 -2.81 19.60
N GLN A 123 30.42 -2.69 19.55
CA GLN A 123 29.53 -2.91 20.70
C GLN A 123 29.17 -4.39 20.97
N TYR A 124 29.66 -5.34 20.18
CA TYR A 124 29.32 -6.77 20.28
C TYR A 124 30.56 -7.67 20.45
N LEU A 125 31.64 -7.36 19.74
CA LEU A 125 32.90 -8.11 19.76
C LEU A 125 33.87 -7.55 20.82
N PRO A 126 34.55 -8.41 21.61
CA PRO A 126 35.59 -7.96 22.52
C PRO A 126 36.81 -7.41 21.73
N PRO A 127 37.61 -6.47 22.27
CA PRO A 127 38.64 -5.76 21.51
C PRO A 127 39.69 -6.61 20.78
N LYS A 128 39.96 -7.84 21.25
CA LYS A 128 40.84 -8.80 20.57
C LYS A 128 40.29 -9.31 19.22
N ASP A 129 38.97 -9.37 19.10
CA ASP A 129 38.23 -9.99 18.00
C ASP A 129 37.61 -8.93 17.04
N GLN A 130 37.86 -7.63 17.29
CA GLN A 130 37.41 -6.49 16.47
C GLN A 130 38.21 -6.35 15.16
N TRP A 131 38.08 -7.36 14.30
CA TRP A 131 38.60 -7.39 12.94
C TRP A 131 37.46 -7.40 11.92
N TRP A 132 37.66 -6.75 10.78
CA TRP A 132 36.67 -6.64 9.72
C TRP A 132 37.29 -6.81 8.34
N VAL A 133 36.60 -7.44 7.39
CA VAL A 133 37.08 -7.49 6.00
C VAL A 133 36.64 -6.22 5.28
N VAL A 134 37.61 -5.50 4.75
CA VAL A 134 37.40 -4.30 3.94
C VAL A 134 37.73 -4.57 2.48
N ASP A 135 36.98 -3.93 1.59
CA ASP A 135 37.25 -3.90 0.15
C ASP A 135 37.99 -2.60 -0.16
N LEU A 136 39.21 -2.72 -0.67
CA LEU A 136 40.16 -1.61 -0.81
C LEU A 136 39.98 -0.91 -2.15
N TYR A 137 39.77 0.40 -2.14
CA TYR A 137 39.67 1.23 -3.34
C TYR A 137 40.71 2.35 -3.31
N LEU A 138 41.38 2.61 -4.44
CA LEU A 138 42.28 3.77 -4.53
C LEU A 138 41.51 5.09 -4.48
N GLN A 139 41.97 5.97 -3.59
CA GLN A 139 41.54 7.37 -3.54
C GLN A 139 42.13 8.16 -4.72
N ASP A 140 41.36 9.10 -5.25
CA ASP A 140 41.74 10.04 -6.30
C ASP A 140 41.23 11.42 -5.90
N HIS A 141 42.06 12.44 -6.05
CA HIS A 141 41.72 13.81 -5.67
C HIS A 141 40.87 14.55 -6.72
N ASN A 142 40.69 13.98 -7.92
CA ASN A 142 39.92 14.59 -9.02
C ASN A 142 38.48 14.06 -9.17
N ASP A 143 38.12 12.93 -8.55
CA ASP A 143 36.80 12.28 -8.75
C ASP A 143 35.89 12.42 -7.51
N SER A 144 34.93 13.34 -7.60
CA SER A 144 33.93 13.59 -6.56
C SER A 144 32.68 12.70 -6.64
N GLN A 145 32.59 11.77 -7.60
CA GLN A 145 31.39 10.97 -7.84
C GLN A 145 31.43 9.60 -7.18
N LEU A 146 32.60 9.00 -6.97
CA LEU A 146 32.72 7.66 -6.37
C LEU A 146 32.29 7.59 -4.89
N GLY A 147 32.55 8.61 -4.08
CA GLY A 147 32.07 8.67 -2.69
C GLY A 147 30.52 8.71 -2.58
N PRO A 148 29.85 9.61 -3.33
CA PRO A 148 28.40 9.58 -3.52
C PRO A 148 27.89 8.27 -4.15
N TYR A 149 28.60 7.71 -5.13
CA TYR A 149 28.26 6.42 -5.74
C TYR A 149 28.27 5.30 -4.70
N PHE A 150 29.28 5.17 -3.84
CA PHE A 150 29.25 4.16 -2.77
C PHE A 150 28.18 4.42 -1.71
N ASN A 151 27.79 5.67 -1.45
CA ASN A 151 26.63 5.97 -0.61
C ASN A 151 25.30 5.61 -1.31
N PHE A 152 25.23 5.70 -2.63
CA PHE A 152 24.06 5.33 -3.45
C PHE A 152 23.99 3.81 -3.68
N GLU A 153 25.10 3.14 -4.00
CA GLU A 153 25.30 1.69 -3.91
C GLU A 153 25.05 1.17 -2.49
N TYR A 154 25.19 1.97 -1.42
CA TYR A 154 24.80 1.58 -0.06
C TYR A 154 23.31 1.74 0.24
N LEU A 155 22.66 2.78 -0.29
CA LEU A 155 21.19 2.83 -0.34
C LEU A 155 20.60 1.66 -1.15
N ASN A 156 21.36 1.12 -2.11
CA ASN A 156 20.98 -0.05 -2.91
C ASN A 156 21.52 -1.41 -2.37
N SER A 157 22.58 -1.46 -1.56
CA SER A 157 23.14 -2.72 -1.02
C SER A 157 22.69 -3.01 0.42
N LEU A 158 22.23 -2.00 1.18
CA LEU A 158 21.24 -2.22 2.23
C LEU A 158 19.84 -2.42 1.62
N ASN A 159 19.68 -3.59 1.02
CA ASN A 159 18.46 -4.05 0.35
C ASN A 159 18.13 -3.21 -0.90
N ILE A 160 18.50 -3.73 -2.08
CA ILE A 160 17.74 -3.46 -3.30
C ILE A 160 16.30 -3.80 -2.93
N THR A 161 15.42 -2.81 -2.92
CA THR A 161 14.12 -2.98 -2.28
C THR A 161 13.31 -4.06 -2.99
N ASP A 162 12.35 -4.65 -2.28
CA ASP A 162 11.37 -5.58 -2.87
C ASP A 162 10.74 -5.02 -4.16
N GLY A 163 10.60 -3.69 -4.24
CA GLY A 163 10.15 -3.01 -5.44
C GLY A 163 11.22 -2.71 -6.47
N GLU A 164 12.44 -2.31 -6.10
CA GLU A 164 13.48 -2.07 -7.11
C GLU A 164 13.92 -3.39 -7.78
N ILE A 165 13.96 -4.51 -7.05
CA ILE A 165 14.17 -5.82 -7.67
C ILE A 165 13.02 -6.14 -8.65
N LEU A 166 11.76 -5.90 -8.27
CA LEU A 166 10.61 -6.12 -9.15
C LEU A 166 10.61 -5.17 -10.37
N ARG A 167 10.98 -3.90 -10.17
CA ARG A 167 11.07 -2.88 -11.21
C ARG A 167 12.05 -3.29 -12.29
N GLN A 168 13.23 -3.75 -11.90
CA GLN A 168 14.27 -4.21 -12.81
C GLN A 168 13.88 -5.52 -13.52
N ILE A 169 13.26 -6.47 -12.81
CA ILE A 169 12.68 -7.68 -13.43
C ILE A 169 11.68 -7.30 -14.53
N LEU A 170 10.82 -6.31 -14.29
CA LEU A 170 9.81 -5.87 -15.26
C LEU A 170 10.42 -5.10 -16.44
N LEU A 171 11.46 -4.29 -16.23
CA LEU A 171 12.21 -3.63 -17.32
C LEU A 171 12.89 -4.67 -18.22
N CYS A 172 13.71 -5.57 -17.67
CA CYS A 172 14.35 -6.65 -18.42
C CYS A 172 13.32 -7.56 -19.12
N HIS A 173 12.11 -7.70 -18.57
CA HIS A 173 11.02 -8.44 -19.19
C HIS A 173 10.40 -7.71 -20.40
N GLN A 174 10.22 -6.39 -20.36
CA GLN A 174 9.81 -5.60 -21.53
C GLN A 174 10.84 -5.66 -22.67
N GLU A 175 12.13 -5.72 -22.32
CA GLU A 175 13.23 -5.83 -23.28
C GLU A 175 13.49 -7.27 -23.75
N CYS A 176 12.61 -8.22 -23.38
CA CYS A 176 12.72 -9.66 -23.66
C CYS A 176 14.01 -10.34 -23.13
N ASN A 177 14.77 -9.67 -22.25
CA ASN A 177 16.06 -10.11 -21.72
C ASN A 177 15.88 -11.16 -20.60
N GLN A 178 15.54 -12.38 -20.99
CA GLN A 178 15.28 -13.49 -20.06
C GLN A 178 16.49 -13.84 -19.18
N ARG A 179 17.71 -13.51 -19.61
CA ARG A 179 18.93 -13.72 -18.82
C ARG A 179 18.92 -12.81 -17.59
N GLU A 180 18.79 -11.50 -17.79
CA GLU A 180 18.77 -10.54 -16.68
C GLU A 180 17.53 -10.73 -15.79
N VAL A 181 16.37 -11.07 -16.36
CA VAL A 181 15.20 -11.50 -15.56
C VAL A 181 15.57 -12.65 -14.61
N GLY A 182 16.35 -13.63 -15.07
CA GLY A 182 16.87 -14.72 -14.24
C GLY A 182 17.87 -14.25 -13.17
N GLU A 183 18.79 -13.35 -13.53
CA GLU A 183 19.80 -12.80 -12.63
C GLU A 183 19.19 -11.92 -11.52
N TRP A 184 18.24 -11.04 -11.83
CA TRP A 184 17.48 -10.28 -10.82
C TRP A 184 16.58 -11.17 -9.97
N MET A 185 15.90 -12.16 -10.57
CA MET A 185 15.12 -13.17 -9.82
C MET A 185 15.98 -14.01 -8.87
N SER A 186 17.28 -14.17 -9.13
CA SER A 186 18.20 -14.88 -8.23
C SER A 186 18.38 -14.16 -6.87
N ARG A 187 18.23 -12.83 -6.84
CA ARG A 187 18.39 -11.98 -5.66
C ARG A 187 17.22 -12.09 -4.67
N LEU A 188 16.08 -12.61 -5.11
CA LEU A 188 14.90 -12.83 -4.28
C LEU A 188 14.97 -14.14 -3.46
N LEU A 189 14.32 -14.16 -2.30
CA LEU A 189 14.07 -15.39 -1.54
C LEU A 189 13.16 -16.35 -2.33
N LYS A 190 13.27 -17.66 -2.05
CA LYS A 190 12.48 -18.71 -2.74
C LYS A 190 10.96 -18.49 -2.70
N THR A 191 10.44 -17.87 -1.63
CA THR A 191 9.03 -17.45 -1.50
C THR A 191 8.71 -16.30 -2.45
N LYS A 192 9.47 -15.19 -2.36
CA LYS A 192 9.30 -14.00 -3.22
C LYS A 192 9.42 -14.31 -4.71
N ARG A 193 10.26 -15.27 -5.12
CA ARG A 193 10.31 -15.76 -6.51
C ARG A 193 9.01 -16.42 -6.97
N LYS A 194 8.26 -17.10 -6.08
CA LYS A 194 6.93 -17.63 -6.41
C LYS A 194 5.91 -16.49 -6.55
N GLU A 195 5.93 -15.54 -5.63
CA GLU A 195 5.05 -14.36 -5.64
C GLU A 195 5.21 -13.54 -6.93
N VAL A 196 6.46 -13.25 -7.35
CA VAL A 196 6.74 -12.53 -8.60
C VAL A 196 6.36 -13.35 -9.83
N LYS A 197 6.63 -14.67 -9.87
CA LYS A 197 6.16 -15.53 -10.98
C LYS A 197 4.63 -15.56 -11.08
N GLN A 198 3.93 -15.60 -9.94
CA GLN A 198 2.47 -15.54 -9.92
C GLN A 198 1.98 -14.19 -10.44
N LEU A 199 2.57 -13.07 -9.99
CA LEU A 199 2.24 -11.72 -10.45
C LEU A 199 2.42 -11.57 -11.97
N MET A 200 3.57 -12.01 -12.51
CA MET A 200 3.84 -11.98 -13.96
C MET A 200 2.89 -12.89 -14.76
N GLY A 201 2.38 -13.96 -14.16
CA GLY A 201 1.35 -14.81 -14.76
C GLY A 201 -0.04 -14.19 -14.84
N HIS A 202 -0.34 -13.13 -14.07
CA HIS A 202 -1.62 -12.42 -14.13
C HIS A 202 -1.47 -11.17 -15.01
N SER A 203 -1.88 -11.29 -16.28
CA SER A 203 -1.67 -10.26 -17.32
C SER A 203 -2.16 -8.85 -16.94
N MET A 204 -3.28 -8.74 -16.21
CA MET A 204 -3.80 -7.45 -15.74
C MET A 204 -2.87 -6.79 -14.72
N PHE A 205 -2.36 -7.55 -13.74
CA PHE A 205 -1.39 -7.06 -12.76
C PHE A 205 -0.03 -6.76 -13.40
N LEU A 206 0.46 -7.64 -14.29
CA LEU A 206 1.68 -7.40 -15.05
C LEU A 206 1.61 -6.07 -15.80
N LYS A 207 0.51 -5.81 -16.52
CA LYS A 207 0.27 -4.54 -17.21
C LYS A 207 0.24 -3.36 -16.25
N ALA A 208 -0.53 -3.45 -15.15
CA ALA A 208 -0.70 -2.36 -14.19
C ALA A 208 0.59 -1.97 -13.46
N PHE A 209 1.47 -2.93 -13.14
CA PHE A 209 2.79 -2.64 -12.57
C PHE A 209 3.79 -2.14 -13.64
N THR A 210 3.79 -2.72 -14.84
CA THR A 210 4.60 -2.23 -15.98
C THR A 210 4.28 -0.76 -16.30
N ASP A 211 3.01 -0.39 -16.22
CA ASP A 211 2.53 0.97 -16.41
C ASP A 211 3.05 2.01 -15.39
N LEU A 212 3.65 1.57 -14.28
CA LEU A 212 4.25 2.42 -13.23
C LEU A 212 5.79 2.50 -13.31
N LEU A 213 6.43 1.81 -14.26
CA LEU A 213 7.90 1.82 -14.42
C LEU A 213 8.53 3.23 -14.65
N PRO A 214 7.87 4.20 -15.31
CA PRO A 214 8.39 5.56 -15.49
C PRO A 214 8.51 6.39 -14.21
N LEU A 215 7.97 5.93 -13.07
CA LEU A 215 7.88 6.65 -11.79
C LEU A 215 8.74 5.96 -10.70
N PRO A 216 10.08 6.06 -10.74
CA PRO A 216 10.97 5.25 -9.89
C PRO A 216 10.70 5.40 -8.39
N GLY A 217 10.44 6.62 -7.89
CA GLY A 217 10.17 6.88 -6.48
C GLY A 217 8.97 6.12 -5.88
N LEU A 218 8.02 5.63 -6.70
CA LEU A 218 6.91 4.82 -6.21
C LEU A 218 7.32 3.43 -5.73
N TRP A 219 8.40 2.86 -6.29
CA TRP A 219 8.68 1.43 -6.17
C TRP A 219 9.16 1.01 -4.78
N VAL A 220 9.75 1.92 -4.00
CA VAL A 220 10.11 1.67 -2.59
C VAL A 220 8.91 1.24 -1.72
N GLY A 221 7.67 1.55 -2.15
CA GLY A 221 6.44 1.13 -1.47
C GLY A 221 6.04 -0.35 -1.64
N ILE A 222 6.67 -1.10 -2.55
CA ILE A 222 6.36 -2.53 -2.81
C ILE A 222 6.76 -3.38 -1.59
N LYS A 223 5.86 -4.27 -1.17
CA LYS A 223 6.10 -5.27 -0.12
C LYS A 223 5.85 -6.67 -0.72
N LEU A 224 6.84 -7.27 -1.41
CA LEU A 224 6.63 -8.52 -2.16
C LEU A 224 6.02 -9.62 -1.29
N GLY A 225 6.50 -9.75 -0.04
CA GLY A 225 5.99 -10.73 0.93
C GLY A 225 4.56 -10.50 1.44
N ALA A 226 3.83 -9.50 0.93
CA ALA A 226 2.39 -9.32 1.11
C ALA A 226 1.58 -9.61 -0.16
N LEU A 227 2.23 -9.80 -1.32
CA LEU A 227 1.53 -10.05 -2.60
C LEU A 227 0.76 -11.37 -2.58
N HIS A 228 1.28 -12.45 -1.98
CA HIS A 228 0.52 -13.71 -1.91
C HIS A 228 -0.85 -13.50 -1.24
N ARG A 229 -0.89 -12.76 -0.11
CA ARG A 229 -2.12 -12.45 0.62
C ARG A 229 -3.10 -11.69 -0.27
N PHE A 230 -2.61 -10.68 -1.00
CA PHE A 230 -3.48 -9.85 -1.83
C PHE A 230 -3.97 -10.59 -3.09
N LEU A 231 -3.18 -11.48 -3.68
CA LEU A 231 -3.62 -12.37 -4.76
C LEU A 231 -4.63 -13.45 -4.30
N THR A 232 -4.75 -13.72 -2.99
CA THR A 232 -5.88 -14.52 -2.45
C THR A 232 -7.17 -13.72 -2.22
N LEU A 233 -7.13 -12.39 -2.29
CA LEU A 233 -8.35 -11.57 -2.19
C LEU A 233 -9.25 -11.74 -3.42
N LYS A 234 -8.68 -12.05 -4.59
CA LYS A 234 -9.43 -12.21 -5.85
C LYS A 234 -10.21 -10.96 -6.27
N CYS A 235 -9.80 -9.79 -5.78
CA CYS A 235 -10.36 -8.49 -6.15
C CYS A 235 -9.53 -7.87 -7.29
N ASP A 236 -9.29 -8.66 -8.34
CA ASP A 236 -8.28 -8.39 -9.34
C ASP A 236 -8.60 -7.08 -10.09
N GLU A 237 -9.87 -6.86 -10.45
CA GLU A 237 -10.37 -5.63 -11.05
C GLU A 237 -10.25 -4.42 -10.12
N GLU A 238 -10.64 -4.51 -8.84
CA GLU A 238 -10.56 -3.40 -7.88
C GLU A 238 -9.11 -3.00 -7.61
N MET A 239 -8.22 -3.99 -7.49
CA MET A 239 -6.78 -3.77 -7.28
C MET A 239 -6.11 -3.16 -8.51
N VAL A 240 -6.49 -3.58 -9.72
CA VAL A 240 -5.99 -2.99 -10.98
C VAL A 240 -6.54 -1.58 -11.20
N ARG A 241 -7.81 -1.30 -10.83
CA ARG A 241 -8.38 0.06 -10.79
C ARG A 241 -7.59 0.96 -9.84
N TYR A 242 -7.23 0.49 -8.64
CA TYR A 242 -6.36 1.24 -7.71
C TYR A 242 -5.00 1.58 -8.34
N LEU A 243 -4.29 0.59 -8.91
CA LEU A 243 -2.96 0.83 -9.53
C LEU A 243 -3.06 1.78 -10.75
N THR A 244 -4.15 1.69 -11.52
CA THR A 244 -4.45 2.61 -12.62
C THR A 244 -4.71 4.03 -12.11
N ARG A 245 -5.41 4.19 -10.97
CA ARG A 245 -5.62 5.48 -10.30
C ARG A 245 -4.31 6.09 -9.79
N VAL A 246 -3.37 5.29 -9.28
CA VAL A 246 -2.01 5.74 -8.95
C VAL A 246 -1.33 6.30 -10.20
N LYS A 247 -1.29 5.55 -11.31
CA LYS A 247 -0.72 6.03 -12.59
C LYS A 247 -1.35 7.36 -13.01
N HIS A 248 -2.68 7.43 -13.00
CA HIS A 248 -3.44 8.61 -13.42
C HIS A 248 -3.10 9.86 -12.59
N THR A 249 -3.14 9.78 -11.26
CA THR A 249 -2.86 10.94 -10.40
C THR A 249 -1.44 11.48 -10.61
N TRP A 250 -0.44 10.60 -10.71
CA TRP A 250 0.95 11.04 -10.94
C TRP A 250 1.17 11.62 -12.36
N VAL A 251 0.53 11.06 -13.39
CA VAL A 251 0.51 11.65 -14.74
C VAL A 251 -0.16 13.03 -14.77
N VAL A 252 -1.27 13.22 -14.03
CA VAL A 252 -1.97 14.52 -13.91
C VAL A 252 -1.11 15.57 -13.20
N ILE A 253 -0.30 15.17 -12.21
CA ILE A 253 0.63 16.07 -11.52
C ILE A 253 1.78 16.51 -12.44
N LEU A 254 2.40 15.54 -13.16
CA LEU A 254 3.71 15.73 -13.80
C LEU A 254 3.67 16.04 -15.30
N ARG A 255 2.60 15.64 -16.00
CA ARG A 255 2.32 15.85 -17.44
C ARG A 255 3.31 15.27 -18.45
N THR A 256 4.59 15.12 -18.15
CA THR A 256 5.62 14.66 -19.11
C THR A 256 6.41 13.47 -18.58
N THR A 257 6.96 12.64 -19.47
CA THR A 257 7.69 11.41 -19.13
C THR A 257 9.03 11.71 -18.45
N GLU A 258 9.69 12.77 -18.88
CA GLU A 258 10.95 13.27 -18.31
C GLU A 258 10.72 13.69 -16.85
N ALA A 259 9.62 14.41 -16.59
CA ALA A 259 9.24 14.79 -15.24
C ALA A 259 8.94 13.57 -14.35
N MET A 260 8.25 12.55 -14.88
CA MET A 260 8.00 11.28 -14.16
C MET A 260 9.29 10.55 -13.78
N GLN A 261 10.30 10.52 -14.66
CA GLN A 261 11.58 9.87 -14.39
C GLN A 261 12.38 10.57 -13.26
N THR A 262 12.15 11.85 -12.99
CA THR A 262 12.80 12.60 -11.88
C THR A 262 12.15 12.42 -10.51
N VAL A 263 11.06 11.64 -10.39
CA VAL A 263 10.35 11.45 -9.13
C VAL A 263 11.14 10.54 -8.18
N ASP A 264 11.65 11.11 -7.09
CA ASP A 264 12.33 10.38 -6.04
C ASP A 264 11.39 9.88 -4.91
N PHE A 265 11.94 9.03 -4.05
CA PHE A 265 11.25 8.48 -2.88
C PHE A 265 10.81 9.57 -1.88
N ASN A 266 11.68 10.56 -1.63
CA ASN A 266 11.40 11.64 -0.67
C ASN A 266 10.17 12.46 -1.09
N THR A 267 10.01 12.69 -2.39
CA THR A 267 8.85 13.36 -2.98
C THR A 267 7.60 12.51 -2.83
N VAL A 268 7.66 11.21 -3.13
CA VAL A 268 6.53 10.29 -2.96
C VAL A 268 6.07 10.18 -1.50
N GLU A 269 7.00 9.99 -0.57
CA GLU A 269 6.71 9.93 0.86
C GLU A 269 6.20 11.24 1.43
N SER A 270 6.67 12.37 0.89
CA SER A 270 6.19 13.70 1.29
C SER A 270 4.83 14.04 0.70
N LEU A 271 4.39 13.39 -0.38
CA LEU A 271 3.12 13.69 -1.06
C LEU A 271 1.98 12.69 -0.80
N LYS A 272 2.27 11.44 -0.42
CA LYS A 272 1.25 10.41 -0.14
C LYS A 272 0.24 10.86 0.91
N LEU A 273 -1.02 10.44 0.76
CA LEU A 273 -2.09 10.64 1.75
C LEU A 273 -2.37 12.12 2.08
N ARG A 274 -2.15 12.99 1.09
CA ARG A 274 -2.46 14.42 1.12
C ARG A 274 -3.57 14.76 0.14
N ALA A 275 -4.39 15.74 0.48
CA ALA A 275 -5.42 16.30 -0.41
C ALA A 275 -5.25 17.83 -0.53
N PRO A 276 -4.16 18.32 -1.14
CA PRO A 276 -3.84 19.75 -1.17
C PRO A 276 -4.75 20.57 -2.09
N SER A 277 -5.66 19.93 -2.83
CA SER A 277 -6.77 20.56 -3.54
C SER A 277 -8.06 20.67 -2.70
N SER A 278 -8.14 19.98 -1.57
CA SER A 278 -9.33 19.91 -0.70
C SER A 278 -9.11 20.52 0.68
N SER A 279 -7.87 20.61 1.16
CA SER A 279 -7.50 21.27 2.42
C SER A 279 -6.55 22.45 2.19
N LYS A 280 -6.88 23.61 2.78
CA LYS A 280 -6.06 24.84 2.72
C LYS A 280 -4.76 24.70 3.50
N GLU A 281 -4.77 23.91 4.57
CA GLU A 281 -3.61 23.64 5.40
C GLU A 281 -2.64 22.71 4.66
N GLU A 282 -3.16 21.68 3.99
CA GLU A 282 -2.39 20.85 3.06
C GLU A 282 -1.85 21.64 1.87
N ALA A 283 -2.64 22.54 1.27
CA ALA A 283 -2.17 23.44 0.21
C ALA A 283 -0.96 24.29 0.67
N THR A 284 -1.06 24.89 1.85
CA THR A 284 0.00 25.70 2.48
C THR A 284 1.23 24.83 2.81
N ARG A 285 1.02 23.62 3.32
CA ARG A 285 2.07 22.66 3.66
C ARG A 285 2.82 22.18 2.40
N ILE A 286 2.12 21.93 1.30
CA ILE A 286 2.73 21.61 -0.01
C ILE A 286 3.48 22.81 -0.58
N HIS A 287 2.93 24.02 -0.53
CA HIS A 287 3.63 25.23 -0.99
C HIS A 287 4.97 25.41 -0.24
N THR A 288 4.96 25.23 1.08
CA THR A 288 6.17 25.29 1.92
C THR A 288 7.19 24.19 1.56
N LEU A 289 6.74 22.95 1.35
CA LEU A 289 7.62 21.84 0.96
C LEU A 289 8.19 21.99 -0.45
N MET A 290 7.46 22.59 -1.40
CA MET A 290 7.94 22.90 -2.76
C MET A 290 9.01 23.99 -2.78
N ALA A 291 8.97 24.94 -1.84
CA ALA A 291 10.01 25.96 -1.66
C ALA A 291 11.22 25.45 -0.85
N LYS A 292 11.03 24.48 0.04
CA LYS A 292 12.06 23.98 0.94
C LYS A 292 13.23 23.31 0.21
N LYS A 293 14.45 23.64 0.65
CA LYS A 293 15.69 23.00 0.23
C LYS A 293 16.25 22.06 1.31
N MET A 294 17.05 21.10 0.86
CA MET A 294 17.87 20.22 1.70
C MET A 294 19.25 20.86 1.94
N ASN A 295 20.02 20.31 2.89
CA ASN A 295 21.32 20.85 3.29
C ASN A 295 22.37 20.87 2.16
N ASN A 296 22.17 20.07 1.10
CA ASN A 296 23.00 20.04 -0.11
C ASN A 296 22.58 21.08 -1.18
N GLY A 297 21.64 21.99 -0.86
CA GLY A 297 21.17 23.06 -1.77
C GLY A 297 20.13 22.64 -2.81
N GLN A 298 19.85 21.34 -2.95
CA GLN A 298 18.77 20.81 -3.80
C GLN A 298 17.39 21.04 -3.15
N PHE A 299 16.32 21.00 -3.94
CA PHE A 299 14.96 21.09 -3.41
C PHE A 299 14.51 19.78 -2.76
N LEU A 300 13.66 19.85 -1.73
CA LEU A 300 13.17 18.68 -0.99
C LEU A 300 12.17 17.84 -1.80
N LEU A 301 11.30 18.49 -2.59
CA LEU A 301 10.40 17.84 -3.53
C LEU A 301 10.90 18.03 -4.96
N PHE A 302 10.82 17.00 -5.80
CA PHE A 302 11.17 17.01 -7.23
C PHE A 302 12.55 17.65 -7.55
N PRO A 303 13.66 17.21 -6.93
CA PRO A 303 14.97 17.88 -7.09
C PRO A 303 15.47 17.97 -8.53
N GLY A 304 15.03 17.07 -9.43
CA GLY A 304 15.41 17.07 -10.85
C GLY A 304 14.61 18.02 -11.76
N LEU A 305 13.61 18.74 -11.26
CA LEU A 305 12.76 19.64 -12.08
C LEU A 305 13.25 21.09 -12.10
N SER A 306 13.17 21.71 -13.28
CA SER A 306 13.47 23.13 -13.50
C SER A 306 12.47 24.05 -12.79
N GLY A 307 12.86 25.32 -12.55
CA GLY A 307 12.02 26.29 -11.84
C GLY A 307 10.62 26.50 -12.45
N ASP A 308 10.47 26.28 -13.76
CA ASP A 308 9.19 26.42 -14.46
C ASP A 308 8.33 25.16 -14.36
N GLN A 309 8.94 23.97 -14.56
CA GLN A 309 8.28 22.68 -14.32
C GLN A 309 7.74 22.58 -12.89
N ARG A 310 8.51 23.06 -11.91
CA ARG A 310 8.10 23.10 -10.49
C ARG A 310 6.84 23.93 -10.24
N ARG A 311 6.65 25.04 -10.96
CA ARG A 311 5.43 25.88 -10.82
C ARG A 311 4.20 25.15 -11.38
N GLY A 312 4.32 24.54 -12.57
CA GLY A 312 3.24 23.74 -13.16
C GLY A 312 2.88 22.50 -12.33
N VAL A 313 3.88 21.83 -11.73
CA VAL A 313 3.66 20.71 -10.81
C VAL A 313 2.95 21.14 -9.52
N LEU A 314 3.33 22.30 -8.95
CA LEU A 314 2.60 22.88 -7.80
C LEU A 314 1.15 23.23 -8.17
N GLU A 315 0.92 23.85 -9.32
CA GLU A 315 -0.44 24.17 -9.80
C GLU A 315 -1.29 22.90 -10.00
N ASN A 316 -0.73 21.84 -10.61
CA ASN A 316 -1.44 20.57 -10.77
C ASN A 316 -1.72 19.90 -9.41
N LEU A 317 -0.79 19.95 -8.45
CA LEU A 317 -1.01 19.46 -7.09
C LEU A 317 -2.19 20.18 -6.43
N LEU A 318 -2.20 21.51 -6.45
CA LEU A 318 -3.24 22.34 -5.80
C LEU A 318 -4.60 22.32 -6.51
N THR A 319 -4.66 22.06 -7.82
CA THR A 319 -5.90 22.26 -8.61
C THR A 319 -6.43 21.04 -9.37
N LYS A 320 -5.64 19.96 -9.50
CA LYS A 320 -6.02 18.78 -10.33
C LYS A 320 -5.98 17.45 -9.57
N THR A 321 -5.39 17.39 -8.37
CA THR A 321 -5.50 16.20 -7.51
C THR A 321 -6.94 16.04 -7.01
N THR A 322 -7.43 14.81 -6.93
CA THR A 322 -8.80 14.50 -6.51
C THR A 322 -8.78 13.33 -5.52
N GLY A 323 -9.25 13.58 -4.30
CA GLY A 323 -9.02 12.70 -3.16
C GLY A 323 -7.60 12.81 -2.60
N LEU A 324 -7.20 11.82 -1.80
CA LEU A 324 -5.84 11.65 -1.29
C LEU A 324 -4.90 11.23 -2.43
N ILE A 325 -3.70 11.81 -2.50
CA ILE A 325 -2.65 11.38 -3.44
C ILE A 325 -2.25 9.92 -3.12
N PRO A 326 -2.53 8.95 -4.02
CA PRO A 326 -2.25 7.54 -3.78
C PRO A 326 -0.88 7.14 -4.32
N THR A 327 -0.30 6.09 -3.75
CA THR A 327 1.00 5.53 -4.14
C THR A 327 0.97 4.01 -4.03
N ILE A 328 2.04 3.33 -4.46
CA ILE A 328 2.18 1.89 -4.20
C ILE A 328 2.17 1.62 -2.68
N THR A 329 2.78 2.48 -1.86
CA THR A 329 2.73 2.37 -0.40
C THR A 329 1.29 2.40 0.13
N THR A 330 0.44 3.29 -0.39
CA THR A 330 -0.96 3.40 0.08
C THR A 330 -1.80 2.20 -0.37
N PHE A 331 -1.58 1.71 -1.60
CA PHE A 331 -2.18 0.45 -2.09
C PHE A 331 -1.93 -0.70 -1.10
N PHE A 332 -0.68 -0.93 -0.67
CA PHE A 332 -0.35 -2.02 0.27
C PHE A 332 -0.97 -1.84 1.68
N GLU A 333 -1.38 -0.61 2.05
CA GLU A 333 -2.07 -0.34 3.32
C GLU A 333 -3.60 -0.49 3.17
N ASP A 334 -4.18 0.05 2.10
CA ASP A 334 -5.61 -0.01 1.79
C ASP A 334 -6.10 -1.43 1.48
N MET A 335 -5.24 -2.31 0.96
CA MET A 335 -5.57 -3.73 0.83
C MET A 335 -5.88 -4.42 2.17
N LYS A 336 -5.43 -3.87 3.31
CA LYS A 336 -5.79 -4.36 4.65
C LYS A 336 -7.24 -4.05 5.03
N TYR A 337 -7.89 -3.15 4.29
CA TYR A 337 -9.32 -2.85 4.36
C TYR A 337 -10.10 -3.53 3.25
N LEU A 338 -9.55 -3.63 2.02
CA LEU A 338 -10.16 -4.46 0.98
C LEU A 338 -10.30 -5.93 1.40
N GLU A 339 -9.39 -6.44 2.23
CA GLU A 339 -9.41 -7.82 2.74
C GLU A 339 -10.72 -8.23 3.45
N PRO A 340 -11.16 -7.62 4.58
CA PRO A 340 -12.44 -7.99 5.21
C PRO A 340 -13.64 -7.75 4.30
N LEU A 341 -13.62 -6.67 3.51
CA LEU A 341 -14.68 -6.36 2.55
C LEU A 341 -14.80 -7.47 1.48
N SER A 342 -13.67 -8.00 0.98
CA SER A 342 -13.65 -9.14 0.07
C SER A 342 -14.16 -10.44 0.70
N LYS A 343 -13.95 -10.65 2.01
CA LYS A 343 -14.54 -11.78 2.72
C LYS A 343 -16.06 -11.67 2.79
N VAL A 344 -16.59 -10.48 3.08
CA VAL A 344 -18.04 -10.18 3.04
C VAL A 344 -18.60 -10.49 1.65
N MET A 345 -18.03 -9.90 0.58
CA MET A 345 -18.51 -10.11 -0.79
C MET A 345 -18.54 -11.60 -1.19
N LYS A 346 -17.54 -12.39 -0.74
CA LYS A 346 -17.46 -13.84 -1.02
C LYS A 346 -18.53 -14.69 -0.33
N LEU A 347 -19.20 -14.19 0.72
CA LEU A 347 -20.35 -14.90 1.32
C LEU A 347 -21.44 -15.18 0.27
N LEU A 348 -21.63 -14.26 -0.68
CA LEU A 348 -22.61 -14.36 -1.77
C LEU A 348 -22.10 -15.14 -2.99
N CYS A 349 -20.79 -15.22 -3.19
CA CYS A 349 -20.18 -15.92 -4.32
C CYS A 349 -20.01 -17.43 -4.11
N GLY A 350 -19.70 -17.86 -2.88
CA GLY A 350 -19.26 -19.23 -2.62
C GLY A 350 -17.88 -19.52 -3.22
N ASP A 351 -17.71 -20.68 -3.86
CA ASP A 351 -16.48 -21.01 -4.59
C ASP A 351 -16.39 -20.21 -5.91
N LEU A 352 -15.38 -19.35 -6.00
CA LEU A 352 -15.07 -18.53 -7.17
C LEU A 352 -14.60 -19.35 -8.38
N LYS A 353 -14.22 -20.64 -8.22
CA LYS A 353 -13.76 -21.53 -9.30
C LYS A 353 -12.60 -20.95 -10.13
N GLY A 354 -11.74 -20.17 -9.46
CA GLY A 354 -10.59 -19.47 -10.04
C GLY A 354 -10.83 -18.02 -10.48
N ASN A 355 -12.10 -17.59 -10.64
CA ASN A 355 -12.47 -16.23 -11.04
C ASN A 355 -12.10 -15.16 -9.98
N SER A 356 -12.21 -13.90 -10.38
CA SER A 356 -12.25 -12.76 -9.46
C SER A 356 -13.64 -12.59 -8.83
N VAL A 357 -13.74 -11.76 -7.79
CA VAL A 357 -15.00 -11.35 -7.16
C VAL A 357 -15.87 -10.62 -8.18
N PHE A 358 -15.32 -9.65 -8.92
CA PHE A 358 -16.05 -8.94 -9.97
C PHE A 358 -16.64 -9.91 -11.01
N LYS A 359 -15.85 -10.89 -11.50
CA LYS A 359 -16.32 -11.89 -12.47
C LYS A 359 -17.37 -12.84 -11.89
N ALA A 360 -17.30 -13.17 -10.61
CA ALA A 360 -18.38 -13.91 -9.95
C ALA A 360 -19.69 -13.10 -9.95
N PHE A 361 -19.65 -11.83 -9.55
CA PHE A 361 -20.84 -10.96 -9.56
C PHE A 361 -21.37 -10.67 -10.98
N GLU A 362 -20.49 -10.55 -11.98
CA GLU A 362 -20.88 -10.41 -13.39
C GLU A 362 -21.63 -11.66 -13.91
N HIS A 363 -21.20 -12.87 -13.52
CA HIS A 363 -21.91 -14.12 -13.84
C HIS A 363 -23.19 -14.34 -13.01
N MET A 364 -23.27 -13.78 -11.80
CA MET A 364 -24.44 -13.83 -10.92
C MET A 364 -25.54 -12.83 -11.30
N PHE A 365 -25.21 -11.81 -12.11
CA PHE A 365 -26.15 -10.76 -12.48
C PHE A 365 -27.16 -11.25 -13.52
N VAL A 366 -28.44 -11.23 -13.17
CA VAL A 366 -29.54 -11.59 -14.05
C VAL A 366 -30.09 -10.31 -14.71
N PRO A 367 -29.81 -10.05 -16.00
CA PRO A 367 -30.46 -8.96 -16.71
C PRO A 367 -31.97 -9.21 -16.78
N GLY A 368 -32.76 -8.14 -16.58
CA GLY A 368 -34.20 -8.19 -16.82
C GLY A 368 -34.52 -8.41 -18.31
N ILE A 369 -35.74 -8.84 -18.61
CA ILE A 369 -36.22 -9.07 -19.98
C ILE A 369 -35.97 -7.81 -20.83
N GLU A 370 -35.36 -7.98 -22.02
CA GLU A 370 -35.13 -6.87 -22.94
C GLU A 370 -36.45 -6.20 -23.33
N GLY A 371 -36.49 -4.86 -23.26
CA GLY A 371 -37.72 -4.07 -23.44
C GLY A 371 -38.53 -3.83 -22.17
N ALA A 372 -38.23 -4.50 -21.04
CA ALA A 372 -38.69 -4.06 -19.73
C ALA A 372 -38.03 -2.73 -19.33
N ASP A 373 -38.61 -2.03 -18.36
CA ASP A 373 -38.05 -0.77 -17.90
C ASP A 373 -36.68 -0.99 -17.22
N ASN A 374 -35.59 -0.51 -17.84
CA ASN A 374 -34.24 -0.66 -17.29
C ASN A 374 -33.99 0.28 -16.12
N THR A 375 -34.60 -0.04 -14.99
CA THR A 375 -34.40 0.63 -13.71
C THR A 375 -33.83 -0.34 -12.66
N CYS A 376 -33.22 0.22 -11.62
CA CYS A 376 -32.75 -0.53 -10.45
C CYS A 376 -32.99 0.27 -9.16
N PRO A 377 -33.13 -0.40 -8.00
CA PRO A 377 -33.16 0.28 -6.72
C PRO A 377 -31.75 0.76 -6.35
N VAL A 378 -31.68 1.99 -5.83
CA VAL A 378 -30.47 2.57 -5.24
C VAL A 378 -30.76 2.97 -3.80
N GLU A 379 -30.02 2.39 -2.86
CA GLU A 379 -30.13 2.69 -1.43
C GLU A 379 -29.61 4.11 -1.14
N ILE A 380 -30.46 4.94 -0.49
CA ILE A 380 -30.14 6.32 -0.09
C ILE A 380 -29.84 6.46 1.42
N ALA A 381 -30.39 5.56 2.21
CA ALA A 381 -30.19 5.37 3.65
C ALA A 381 -30.60 3.92 3.98
N GLU A 382 -30.25 3.42 5.18
CA GLU A 382 -30.46 2.02 5.57
C GLU A 382 -31.92 1.56 5.37
N GLY A 383 -32.16 0.71 4.37
CA GLY A 383 -33.50 0.21 4.00
C GLY A 383 -34.39 1.18 3.19
N GLU A 384 -33.91 2.38 2.85
CA GLU A 384 -34.60 3.37 2.00
C GLU A 384 -34.02 3.36 0.58
N PHE A 385 -34.87 3.15 -0.42
CA PHE A 385 -34.47 3.01 -1.82
C PHE A 385 -35.15 4.04 -2.73
N GLN A 386 -34.43 4.48 -3.76
CA GLN A 386 -34.96 5.25 -4.88
C GLN A 386 -34.76 4.50 -6.20
N THR A 387 -35.70 4.63 -7.13
CA THR A 387 -35.59 4.05 -8.47
C THR A 387 -34.64 4.87 -9.33
N TYR A 388 -33.57 4.24 -9.83
CA TYR A 388 -32.61 4.84 -10.75
C TYR A 388 -32.72 4.22 -12.15
N ARG A 389 -32.39 4.99 -13.20
CA ARG A 389 -32.34 4.52 -14.60
C ARG A 389 -30.90 4.43 -15.12
N PRO A 390 -30.23 3.27 -15.02
CA PRO A 390 -28.93 3.05 -15.65
C PRO A 390 -28.97 3.15 -17.18
N ARG A 391 -27.83 3.50 -17.80
CA ARG A 391 -27.66 3.62 -19.26
C ARG A 391 -27.94 2.31 -20.01
N ASP A 392 -27.50 1.21 -19.39
CA ASP A 392 -27.42 -0.13 -19.98
C ASP A 392 -27.35 -1.19 -18.86
N PHE A 393 -27.29 -2.48 -19.21
CA PHE A 393 -27.26 -3.57 -18.21
C PHE A 393 -25.92 -3.70 -17.46
N HIS A 394 -24.78 -3.33 -18.05
CA HIS A 394 -23.48 -3.37 -17.37
C HIS A 394 -23.37 -2.24 -16.34
N CYS A 395 -23.83 -1.04 -16.73
CA CYS A 395 -24.08 0.09 -15.85
C CYS A 395 -25.00 -0.29 -14.68
N ARG A 396 -26.09 -1.04 -14.93
CA ARG A 396 -26.97 -1.56 -13.87
C ARG A 396 -26.24 -2.51 -12.92
N MET A 397 -25.42 -3.42 -13.45
CA MET A 397 -24.63 -4.38 -12.67
C MET A 397 -23.59 -3.66 -11.80
N GLU A 398 -22.81 -2.71 -12.35
CA GLU A 398 -21.85 -1.91 -11.57
C GLU A 398 -22.54 -1.12 -10.45
N VAL A 399 -23.72 -0.53 -10.71
CA VAL A 399 -24.53 0.18 -9.70
C VAL A 399 -24.97 -0.73 -8.56
N GLY A 400 -25.32 -1.98 -8.85
CA GLY A 400 -25.61 -2.98 -7.81
C GLY A 400 -24.35 -3.42 -7.05
N TYR A 401 -23.29 -3.73 -7.77
CA TYR A 401 -22.02 -4.20 -7.20
C TYR A 401 -21.40 -3.17 -6.24
N GLN A 402 -21.42 -1.89 -6.61
CA GLN A 402 -20.94 -0.80 -5.75
C GLN A 402 -21.78 -0.61 -4.49
N GLN A 403 -23.09 -0.86 -4.54
CA GLN A 403 -23.95 -0.84 -3.33
C GLN A 403 -23.60 -1.99 -2.37
N LEU A 404 -23.29 -3.18 -2.89
CA LEU A 404 -22.85 -4.31 -2.05
C LEU A 404 -21.49 -4.06 -1.40
N TRP A 405 -20.53 -3.44 -2.11
CA TRP A 405 -19.28 -2.97 -1.50
C TRP A 405 -19.51 -1.92 -0.41
N LEU A 406 -20.47 -1.00 -0.61
CA LEU A 406 -20.81 0.01 0.40
C LEU A 406 -21.49 -0.62 1.62
N TYR A 407 -22.38 -1.59 1.43
CA TYR A 407 -22.94 -2.39 2.53
C TYR A 407 -21.83 -3.10 3.32
N ALA A 408 -20.87 -3.73 2.64
CA ALA A 408 -19.69 -4.31 3.29
C ALA A 408 -18.88 -3.25 4.06
N MET A 409 -18.70 -2.05 3.53
CA MET A 409 -18.00 -0.94 4.23
C MET A 409 -18.77 -0.40 5.45
N ARG A 410 -20.10 -0.59 5.53
CA ARG A 410 -20.92 -0.30 6.72
C ARG A 410 -20.88 -1.42 7.76
N HIS A 411 -20.79 -2.68 7.32
CA HIS A 411 -21.18 -3.85 8.14
C HIS A 411 -20.16 -5.00 8.18
N PHE A 412 -18.91 -4.80 7.74
CA PHE A 412 -17.87 -5.85 7.90
C PHE A 412 -17.61 -6.32 9.35
N PRO A 413 -17.67 -5.45 10.40
CA PRO A 413 -17.46 -5.91 11.78
C PRO A 413 -18.55 -6.87 12.27
N GLU A 414 -19.78 -6.70 11.77
CA GLU A 414 -20.93 -7.54 12.09
C GLU A 414 -20.96 -8.86 11.26
N MET A 415 -20.18 -8.99 10.17
CA MET A 415 -20.26 -10.13 9.23
C MET A 415 -19.01 -11.00 9.13
N VAL A 416 -17.83 -10.53 9.54
CA VAL A 416 -16.56 -11.28 9.45
C VAL A 416 -15.66 -11.05 10.66
N GLU A 417 -14.68 -11.93 10.87
CA GLU A 417 -13.70 -11.94 11.97
C GLU A 417 -12.69 -10.74 11.96
N PHE A 418 -13.12 -9.55 11.59
CA PHE A 418 -12.29 -8.35 11.44
C PHE A 418 -12.97 -7.13 12.06
N THR A 419 -12.32 -6.53 13.05
CA THR A 419 -12.75 -5.25 13.61
C THR A 419 -12.15 -4.04 12.87
N PRO A 420 -12.72 -2.84 13.09
CA PRO A 420 -12.02 -1.57 12.88
C PRO A 420 -10.69 -1.52 13.65
N GLN A 421 -9.84 -0.53 13.35
CA GLN A 421 -8.64 -0.28 14.15
C GLN A 421 -9.01 0.25 15.53
N LYS A 422 -8.31 -0.24 16.56
CA LYS A 422 -8.45 0.27 17.93
C LYS A 422 -8.09 1.75 17.98
N GLU A 423 -8.80 2.51 18.81
CA GLU A 423 -8.44 3.90 19.09
C GLU A 423 -7.22 4.01 20.01
N HIS A 424 -6.57 5.17 19.99
CA HIS A 424 -5.39 5.40 20.83
C HIS A 424 -5.77 5.38 22.32
N LYS A 425 -5.02 4.63 23.13
CA LYS A 425 -5.28 4.33 24.56
C LYS A 425 -6.60 3.59 24.88
N MET A 426 -7.43 3.25 23.89
CA MET A 426 -8.63 2.43 24.11
C MET A 426 -8.31 0.92 24.06
N THR A 427 -9.26 0.11 24.53
CA THR A 427 -9.22 -1.35 24.41
C THR A 427 -9.14 -1.78 22.95
N LYS A 428 -8.66 -3.01 22.69
CA LYS A 428 -8.86 -3.61 21.35
C LYS A 428 -10.36 -3.90 21.19
N PRO A 429 -10.98 -3.55 20.05
CA PRO A 429 -12.28 -4.08 19.69
C PRO A 429 -12.26 -5.62 19.67
N THR A 430 -13.38 -6.23 20.02
CA THR A 430 -13.52 -7.69 20.13
C THR A 430 -14.18 -8.23 18.85
N ASN A 431 -13.69 -9.37 18.34
CA ASN A 431 -14.42 -10.10 17.29
C ASN A 431 -15.67 -10.72 17.93
N HIS A 432 -16.82 -10.51 17.32
CA HIS A 432 -18.06 -11.20 17.65
C HIS A 432 -18.36 -12.30 16.62
N ASP A 433 -19.22 -13.25 16.95
CA ASP A 433 -19.75 -14.20 15.97
C ASP A 433 -20.58 -13.45 14.91
N PRO A 434 -20.53 -13.84 13.62
CA PRO A 434 -21.23 -13.10 12.56
C PRO A 434 -22.75 -13.04 12.75
N ASP A 435 -23.32 -11.84 12.63
CA ASP A 435 -24.76 -11.61 12.75
C ASP A 435 -25.50 -12.15 11.52
N VAL A 436 -26.20 -13.26 11.71
CA VAL A 436 -27.01 -13.94 10.68
C VAL A 436 -28.08 -13.01 10.10
N THR A 437 -28.57 -12.03 10.87
CA THR A 437 -29.53 -11.00 10.40
C THR A 437 -28.90 -10.09 9.37
N VAL A 438 -27.69 -9.60 9.64
CA VAL A 438 -26.94 -8.71 8.73
C VAL A 438 -26.51 -9.47 7.47
N ILE A 439 -26.14 -10.75 7.60
CA ILE A 439 -25.83 -11.61 6.44
C ILE A 439 -27.08 -11.90 5.59
N PHE A 440 -28.24 -12.13 6.22
CA PHE A 440 -29.52 -12.31 5.54
C PHE A 440 -29.94 -11.04 4.78
N ASP A 441 -29.87 -9.87 5.43
CA ASP A 441 -30.13 -8.57 4.81
C ASP A 441 -29.20 -8.28 3.62
N PHE A 442 -27.92 -8.67 3.72
CA PHE A 442 -26.95 -8.51 2.63
C PHE A 442 -27.31 -9.37 1.41
N ALA A 443 -27.76 -10.62 1.62
CA ALA A 443 -28.26 -11.48 0.56
C ALA A 443 -29.61 -11.01 -0.03
N ASP A 444 -30.48 -10.43 0.80
CA ASP A 444 -31.73 -9.81 0.33
C ASP A 444 -31.46 -8.57 -0.53
N LEU A 445 -30.53 -7.69 -0.12
CA LEU A 445 -30.06 -6.57 -0.92
C LEU A 445 -29.47 -7.04 -2.26
N ALA A 446 -28.64 -8.08 -2.27
CA ALA A 446 -28.07 -8.64 -3.49
C ALA A 446 -29.15 -9.13 -4.47
N GLN A 447 -30.16 -9.84 -3.96
CA GLN A 447 -31.29 -10.29 -4.80
C GLN A 447 -32.13 -9.11 -5.32
N ARG A 448 -32.40 -8.08 -4.51
CA ARG A 448 -33.08 -6.85 -4.95
C ARG A 448 -32.34 -6.10 -6.06
N LEU A 449 -31.01 -6.17 -6.06
CA LEU A 449 -30.16 -5.53 -7.07
C LEU A 449 -30.04 -6.35 -8.37
N GLY A 450 -30.50 -7.61 -8.38
CA GLY A 450 -30.53 -8.49 -9.54
C GLY A 450 -29.42 -9.55 -9.58
N PHE A 451 -28.78 -9.86 -8.46
CA PHE A 451 -27.82 -10.96 -8.36
C PHE A 451 -28.50 -12.23 -7.82
N ASP A 452 -28.32 -13.36 -8.50
CA ASP A 452 -28.69 -14.69 -7.99
C ASP A 452 -27.45 -15.61 -7.91
N SER A 453 -27.43 -16.44 -6.87
CA SER A 453 -26.47 -17.53 -6.73
C SER A 453 -27.04 -18.59 -5.80
N ASP A 454 -26.51 -19.81 -5.85
CA ASP A 454 -26.88 -20.84 -4.87
C ASP A 454 -26.56 -20.39 -3.43
N ASN A 455 -25.49 -19.62 -3.23
CA ASN A 455 -25.15 -19.02 -1.94
C ASN A 455 -26.19 -17.98 -1.48
N ILE A 456 -26.62 -17.07 -2.35
CA ILE A 456 -27.69 -16.08 -2.04
C ILE A 456 -28.98 -16.82 -1.67
N ARG A 457 -29.38 -17.84 -2.45
CA ARG A 457 -30.58 -18.64 -2.17
C ARG A 457 -30.47 -19.44 -0.87
N ASN A 458 -29.30 -20.02 -0.58
CA ASN A 458 -29.06 -20.76 0.67
C ASN A 458 -29.09 -19.84 1.91
N ILE A 459 -28.48 -18.65 1.85
CA ILE A 459 -28.56 -17.66 2.93
C ILE A 459 -30.02 -17.23 3.14
N LYS A 460 -30.75 -16.92 2.07
CA LYS A 460 -32.17 -16.52 2.17
C LYS A 460 -33.12 -17.64 2.60
N ALA A 461 -32.73 -18.91 2.47
CA ALA A 461 -33.49 -20.04 3.01
C ALA A 461 -33.40 -20.12 4.54
N VAL A 462 -32.27 -19.71 5.14
CA VAL A 462 -32.07 -19.65 6.58
C VAL A 462 -32.55 -18.29 7.11
N ASN A 463 -33.87 -18.09 7.09
CA ASN A 463 -34.49 -16.86 7.59
C ASN A 463 -34.29 -16.72 9.12
N PRO A 464 -33.51 -15.73 9.60
CA PRO A 464 -33.16 -15.61 11.02
C PRO A 464 -34.39 -15.32 11.87
N HIS A 465 -35.40 -14.63 11.33
CA HIS A 465 -36.65 -14.34 12.03
C HIS A 465 -37.47 -15.60 12.34
N LEU A 466 -37.37 -16.66 11.53
CA LEU A 466 -37.98 -17.97 11.85
C LEU A 466 -37.22 -18.65 13.00
N GLY A 467 -35.89 -18.50 13.06
CA GLY A 467 -35.08 -18.98 14.18
C GLY A 467 -35.42 -18.27 15.50
N THR A 468 -35.41 -16.94 15.50
CA THR A 468 -35.81 -16.13 16.67
C THR A 468 -37.26 -16.40 17.09
N ALA A 469 -38.18 -16.56 16.14
CA ALA A 469 -39.57 -16.94 16.42
C ALA A 469 -39.67 -18.34 17.05
N ARG A 470 -38.88 -19.30 16.57
CA ARG A 470 -38.80 -20.66 17.13
C ARG A 470 -38.31 -20.65 18.57
N GLU A 471 -37.14 -20.07 18.83
CA GLU A 471 -36.57 -19.95 20.18
C GLU A 471 -37.52 -19.25 21.14
N PHE A 472 -38.17 -18.16 20.70
CA PHE A 472 -39.17 -17.45 21.50
C PHE A 472 -40.38 -18.34 21.83
N LEU A 473 -40.94 -19.04 20.84
CA LEU A 473 -42.13 -19.88 21.04
C LEU A 473 -41.82 -21.12 21.88
N GLU A 474 -40.70 -21.81 21.65
CA GLU A 474 -40.30 -22.99 22.42
C GLU A 474 -39.99 -22.61 23.88
N LYS A 475 -39.30 -21.49 24.12
CA LYS A 475 -39.02 -20.96 25.46
C LYS A 475 -40.26 -20.44 26.19
N ALA A 476 -41.21 -19.84 25.48
CA ALA A 476 -42.44 -19.32 26.07
C ALA A 476 -43.52 -20.38 26.26
N ARG A 477 -43.53 -21.44 25.43
CA ARG A 477 -44.54 -22.52 25.41
C ARG A 477 -43.86 -23.89 25.25
N PRO A 478 -43.09 -24.35 26.26
CA PRO A 478 -42.41 -25.64 26.23
C PRO A 478 -43.36 -26.80 25.96
N GLN A 479 -42.89 -27.79 25.18
CA GLN A 479 -43.71 -28.86 24.60
C GLN A 479 -44.27 -29.82 25.66
N GLU A 480 -43.62 -29.91 26.82
CA GLU A 480 -44.04 -30.69 27.99
C GLU A 480 -45.29 -30.09 28.67
N ALA A 481 -45.54 -28.79 28.49
CA ALA A 481 -46.62 -28.06 29.15
C ALA A 481 -47.71 -27.53 28.20
N TYR A 482 -47.45 -27.49 26.89
CA TYR A 482 -48.36 -26.90 25.90
C TYR A 482 -48.48 -27.75 24.63
N LYS A 483 -49.69 -27.84 24.08
CA LYS A 483 -49.90 -28.46 22.76
C LYS A 483 -49.37 -27.57 21.64
N HIS A 484 -48.60 -28.16 20.74
CA HIS A 484 -47.96 -27.51 19.58
C HIS A 484 -48.82 -27.57 18.30
N ASP A 485 -50.15 -27.67 18.44
CA ASP A 485 -51.07 -27.74 17.30
C ASP A 485 -50.91 -26.51 16.38
N GLY A 486 -50.53 -26.71 15.11
CA GLY A 486 -50.29 -25.62 14.16
C GLY A 486 -49.06 -24.74 14.48
N PHE A 487 -48.01 -25.32 15.10
CA PHE A 487 -46.80 -24.59 15.50
C PHE A 487 -46.15 -23.81 14.35
N GLU A 488 -45.91 -24.43 13.20
CA GLU A 488 -45.24 -23.77 12.05
C GLU A 488 -46.03 -22.55 11.53
N THR A 489 -47.37 -22.58 11.57
CA THR A 489 -48.19 -21.43 11.20
C THR A 489 -48.01 -20.27 12.19
N LYS A 490 -47.98 -20.57 13.49
CA LYS A 490 -47.76 -19.57 14.56
C LYS A 490 -46.34 -18.99 14.48
N LEU A 491 -45.35 -19.83 14.20
CA LEU A 491 -43.96 -19.47 13.98
C LEU A 491 -43.81 -18.54 12.76
N ALA A 492 -44.49 -18.84 11.66
CA ALA A 492 -44.54 -17.96 10.49
C ALA A 492 -45.15 -16.59 10.83
N THR A 493 -46.27 -16.54 11.55
CA THR A 493 -46.89 -15.28 11.99
C THR A 493 -45.97 -14.46 12.92
N VAL A 494 -45.25 -15.10 13.84
CA VAL A 494 -44.29 -14.38 14.72
C VAL A 494 -43.10 -13.84 13.90
N ALA A 495 -42.58 -14.62 12.95
CA ALA A 495 -41.51 -14.15 12.05
C ALA A 495 -41.95 -13.02 11.11
N GLU A 496 -43.18 -13.07 10.60
CA GLU A 496 -43.80 -12.00 9.80
C GLU A 496 -43.96 -10.72 10.63
N VAL A 497 -44.40 -10.83 11.89
CA VAL A 497 -44.43 -9.69 12.83
C VAL A 497 -43.03 -9.11 13.04
N LEU A 498 -42.00 -9.94 13.24
CA LEU A 498 -40.61 -9.48 13.35
C LEU A 498 -40.13 -8.76 12.08
N GLN A 499 -40.44 -9.29 10.90
CA GLN A 499 -40.10 -8.69 9.60
C GLN A 499 -40.89 -7.41 9.29
N SER A 500 -42.08 -7.21 9.89
CA SER A 500 -42.88 -5.99 9.70
C SER A 500 -42.23 -4.73 10.29
N PHE A 501 -41.30 -4.89 11.24
CA PHE A 501 -40.54 -3.78 11.82
C PHE A 501 -39.46 -3.29 10.86
N LYS A 502 -39.68 -2.12 10.26
CA LYS A 502 -38.63 -1.41 9.52
C LYS A 502 -37.47 -1.07 10.46
N LYS A 503 -36.23 -1.32 10.02
CA LYS A 503 -35.04 -0.73 10.65
C LYS A 503 -35.22 0.78 10.73
N ARG A 504 -34.73 1.39 11.82
CA ARG A 504 -34.56 2.84 11.86
C ARG A 504 -33.39 3.18 10.92
N ALA A 505 -33.60 4.12 10.00
CA ALA A 505 -32.50 4.67 9.21
C ALA A 505 -31.38 5.14 10.16
N ILE A 506 -30.13 4.80 9.84
CA ILE A 506 -28.97 5.25 10.62
C ILE A 506 -28.97 6.77 10.63
N ALA A 507 -29.18 7.37 11.80
CA ALA A 507 -29.22 8.82 11.95
C ALA A 507 -27.88 9.39 11.51
N ARG A 508 -27.87 10.15 10.41
CA ARG A 508 -26.67 10.83 9.92
C ARG A 508 -26.21 11.83 10.99
N PRO A 509 -25.03 11.66 11.58
CA PRO A 509 -24.51 12.61 12.57
C PRO A 509 -24.25 13.97 11.92
N PRO A 510 -24.23 15.07 12.71
CA PRO A 510 -23.99 16.41 12.17
C PRO A 510 -22.55 16.58 11.67
N GLY A 511 -22.39 17.09 10.45
CA GLY A 511 -21.08 17.31 9.82
C GLY A 511 -20.54 16.09 9.07
N TYR A 512 -19.26 16.15 8.67
CA TYR A 512 -18.60 15.11 7.86
C TYR A 512 -17.60 14.26 8.67
N GLY A 513 -17.70 14.29 9.99
CA GLY A 513 -16.79 13.60 10.92
C GLY A 513 -15.75 14.52 11.54
N ARG A 514 -14.81 13.92 12.27
CA ARG A 514 -13.70 14.67 12.87
C ARG A 514 -12.85 15.29 11.76
N ASN A 515 -12.37 16.52 11.95
CA ASN A 515 -11.24 17.02 11.17
C ASN A 515 -9.98 16.16 11.48
N ILE A 516 -9.20 15.82 10.46
CA ILE A 516 -7.98 15.02 10.56
C ILE A 516 -6.77 15.66 9.84
N ASP A 517 -6.81 16.97 9.56
CA ASP A 517 -5.73 17.71 8.89
C ASP A 517 -4.40 17.66 9.68
N ASP A 518 -4.49 17.73 11.01
CA ASP A 518 -3.38 17.60 11.97
C ASP A 518 -3.09 16.15 12.43
N GLU A 519 -3.96 15.18 12.16
CA GLU A 519 -3.73 13.77 12.58
C GLU A 519 -2.66 13.06 11.72
N ASP A 520 -2.06 11.99 12.26
CA ASP A 520 -1.07 11.16 11.56
C ASP A 520 -1.63 10.65 10.22
N LEU A 521 -0.81 10.76 9.17
CA LEU A 521 -1.11 10.25 7.82
C LEU A 521 -1.51 8.77 7.84
N GLN A 522 -1.04 7.98 8.82
CA GLN A 522 -1.45 6.58 9.01
C GLN A 522 -2.95 6.39 9.28
N ARG A 523 -3.70 7.42 9.74
CA ARG A 523 -5.17 7.36 9.84
C ARG A 523 -5.88 7.55 8.49
N ARG A 524 -5.16 7.95 7.44
CA ARG A 524 -5.69 8.26 6.11
C ARG A 524 -5.63 7.08 5.13
N CYS A 525 -5.35 5.87 5.61
CA CYS A 525 -5.32 4.64 4.80
C CYS A 525 -5.59 3.39 5.64
N GLY A 526 -5.87 2.26 4.98
CA GLY A 526 -6.14 0.99 5.64
C GLY A 526 -7.51 0.94 6.30
N ARG A 527 -7.66 0.10 7.35
CA ARG A 527 -8.96 -0.05 8.03
C ARG A 527 -9.30 1.24 8.79
N PRO A 528 -10.56 1.71 8.77
CA PRO A 528 -10.99 2.82 9.60
C PRO A 528 -10.81 2.49 11.09
N PHE A 529 -10.62 3.51 11.92
CA PHE A 529 -10.66 3.35 13.38
C PHE A 529 -12.11 3.18 13.86
N GLU A 530 -12.30 2.72 15.09
CA GLU A 530 -13.62 2.39 15.64
C GLU A 530 -14.61 3.58 15.66
N ASN A 531 -14.19 4.77 16.10
CA ASN A 531 -15.06 5.96 16.07
C ASN A 531 -15.31 6.43 14.63
N ASP A 532 -14.25 6.47 13.80
CA ASP A 532 -14.31 6.86 12.39
C ASP A 532 -15.27 5.93 11.62
N HIS A 533 -15.21 4.62 11.89
CA HIS A 533 -16.10 3.62 11.32
C HIS A 533 -17.56 3.88 11.72
N THR A 534 -17.79 4.01 13.04
CA THR A 534 -19.13 4.16 13.64
C THR A 534 -19.82 5.47 13.24
N HIS A 535 -19.07 6.57 13.16
CA HIS A 535 -19.56 7.86 12.69
C HIS A 535 -19.94 7.79 11.19
N ASP A 536 -18.98 7.40 10.35
CA ASP A 536 -19.12 7.58 8.91
C ASP A 536 -20.09 6.59 8.26
N LYS A 537 -20.46 5.47 8.92
CA LYS A 537 -21.28 4.43 8.26
C LYS A 537 -22.68 4.92 7.85
N GLY A 538 -23.20 5.96 8.50
CA GLY A 538 -24.43 6.65 8.09
C GLY A 538 -24.35 7.41 6.75
N PHE A 539 -23.17 7.55 6.14
CA PHE A 539 -22.98 8.22 4.85
C PHE A 539 -22.60 7.28 3.70
N LEU A 540 -22.36 6.00 3.96
CA LEU A 540 -21.88 5.02 2.97
C LEU A 540 -23.03 4.46 2.13
N PHE A 541 -23.62 5.35 1.34
CA PHE A 541 -24.70 5.09 0.39
C PHE A 541 -24.32 5.67 -0.98
N LEU A 542 -24.64 4.97 -2.06
CA LEU A 542 -24.08 5.26 -3.40
C LEU A 542 -24.30 6.71 -3.87
N PRO A 543 -25.48 7.34 -3.66
CA PRO A 543 -25.69 8.73 -4.07
C PRO A 543 -24.95 9.75 -3.21
N LEU A 544 -24.56 9.40 -1.98
CA LEU A 544 -23.72 10.24 -1.13
C LEU A 544 -22.26 10.16 -1.55
N MET A 545 -21.77 8.96 -1.92
CA MET A 545 -20.40 8.76 -2.40
C MET A 545 -20.06 9.58 -3.65
N TYR A 546 -21.03 9.93 -4.50
CA TYR A 546 -20.81 10.78 -5.68
C TYR A 546 -21.31 12.23 -5.55
N LYS A 547 -21.85 12.64 -4.38
CA LYS A 547 -22.32 14.02 -4.11
C LYS A 547 -21.59 14.73 -2.98
N LEU A 548 -21.08 14.00 -2.00
CA LEU A 548 -20.43 14.60 -0.84
C LEU A 548 -19.05 15.16 -1.24
N ASN A 549 -18.85 16.44 -0.90
CA ASN A 549 -17.58 17.14 -1.05
C ASN A 549 -17.27 17.83 0.29
N PRO A 550 -16.58 17.14 1.23
CA PRO A 550 -16.23 17.71 2.53
C PRO A 550 -15.37 18.96 2.40
N GLU A 551 -15.69 20.01 3.16
CA GLU A 551 -15.01 21.32 3.12
C GLU A 551 -13.65 21.35 3.84
N TYR A 552 -13.32 20.26 4.53
CA TYR A 552 -12.09 20.03 5.30
C TYR A 552 -11.74 18.54 5.26
N LEU A 553 -10.52 18.18 5.64
CA LEU A 553 -10.10 16.78 5.62
C LEU A 553 -10.68 16.04 6.83
N CYS A 554 -11.46 14.99 6.58
CA CYS A 554 -12.17 14.24 7.62
C CYS A 554 -12.09 12.72 7.43
N SER A 555 -12.54 11.95 8.43
CA SER A 555 -12.70 10.49 8.35
C SER A 555 -13.48 10.05 7.10
N LEU A 556 -14.59 10.73 6.81
CA LEU A 556 -15.43 10.44 5.65
C LEU A 556 -14.73 10.74 4.31
N PHE A 557 -13.86 11.75 4.26
CA PHE A 557 -13.04 12.05 3.08
C PHE A 557 -12.07 10.89 2.77
N VAL A 558 -11.50 10.25 3.80
CA VAL A 558 -10.66 9.05 3.61
C VAL A 558 -11.47 7.91 2.98
N LYS A 559 -12.68 7.65 3.49
CA LYS A 559 -13.58 6.62 2.93
C LYS A 559 -14.02 6.93 1.49
N LEU A 560 -14.36 8.19 1.20
CA LEU A 560 -14.66 8.68 -0.16
C LEU A 560 -13.46 8.43 -1.11
N SER A 561 -12.27 8.85 -0.70
CA SER A 561 -11.04 8.70 -1.49
C SER A 561 -10.67 7.24 -1.74
N PHE A 562 -10.89 6.35 -0.77
CA PHE A 562 -10.73 4.90 -0.95
C PHE A 562 -11.74 4.38 -1.97
N PHE A 563 -13.03 4.69 -1.80
CA PHE A 563 -14.11 4.26 -2.70
C PHE A 563 -13.87 4.72 -4.15
N HIS A 564 -13.55 6.00 -4.39
CA HIS A 564 -13.23 6.54 -5.72
C HIS A 564 -11.93 6.00 -6.34
N THR A 565 -11.08 5.36 -5.54
CA THR A 565 -9.86 4.70 -6.03
C THR A 565 -10.13 3.27 -6.52
N LEU A 566 -11.20 2.63 -6.04
CA LEU A 566 -11.69 1.33 -6.54
C LEU A 566 -12.74 1.49 -7.65
N PHE A 567 -13.58 2.53 -7.60
CA PHE A 567 -14.73 2.71 -8.48
C PHE A 567 -14.76 4.10 -9.12
N GLU A 568 -14.55 4.15 -10.44
CA GLU A 568 -14.57 5.41 -11.18
C GLU A 568 -15.97 6.04 -11.26
N PRO A 569 -16.11 7.39 -11.24
CA PRO A 569 -17.39 8.07 -11.42
C PRO A 569 -17.99 8.01 -12.84
N HIS A 570 -17.36 7.33 -13.81
CA HIS A 570 -17.68 7.50 -15.25
C HIS A 570 -17.97 6.19 -16.00
N GLY A 571 -17.42 5.05 -15.58
CA GLY A 571 -17.80 3.72 -16.10
C GLY A 571 -19.27 3.40 -15.82
N SER A 572 -19.69 3.61 -14.58
CA SER A 572 -21.03 3.30 -14.05
C SER A 572 -22.17 4.16 -14.60
N GLY A 573 -21.92 5.13 -15.48
CA GLY A 573 -22.95 5.97 -16.10
C GLY A 573 -23.69 6.95 -15.18
N LEU A 574 -23.38 6.93 -13.88
CA LEU A 574 -23.91 7.81 -12.85
C LEU A 574 -23.40 9.24 -13.06
N SER A 575 -24.08 10.05 -13.87
CA SER A 575 -23.89 11.50 -13.75
C SER A 575 -24.44 11.95 -12.40
N VAL A 576 -23.75 12.89 -11.73
CA VAL A 576 -24.21 13.46 -10.45
C VAL A 576 -25.62 14.07 -10.56
N SER A 577 -25.98 14.55 -11.76
CA SER A 577 -27.32 15.03 -12.13
C SER A 577 -28.38 13.94 -12.31
N SER A 578 -28.01 12.71 -12.68
CA SER A 578 -28.97 11.59 -12.84
C SER A 578 -29.43 11.01 -11.49
N LEU A 579 -28.66 11.22 -10.43
CA LEU A 579 -28.99 10.85 -9.05
C LEU A 579 -29.77 11.98 -8.31
N ALA A 580 -30.34 12.95 -9.03
CA ALA A 580 -30.92 14.17 -8.44
C ALA A 580 -32.30 13.96 -7.78
N ALA A 581 -32.31 13.31 -6.62
CA ALA A 581 -33.32 13.59 -5.59
C ALA A 581 -33.37 15.11 -5.31
N SER A 582 -34.58 15.68 -5.28
CA SER A 582 -34.80 17.12 -5.10
C SER A 582 -34.11 17.68 -3.85
N PRO A 583 -33.57 18.92 -3.87
CA PRO A 583 -32.76 19.45 -2.76
C PRO A 583 -33.47 19.54 -1.40
N GLN A 584 -34.80 19.49 -1.37
CA GLN A 584 -35.65 19.87 -0.23
C GLN A 584 -35.63 18.91 0.97
N ASN A 585 -34.92 17.78 0.91
CA ASN A 585 -34.80 16.83 2.04
C ASN A 585 -33.34 16.55 2.48
N ILE A 586 -32.35 17.30 1.99
CA ILE A 586 -30.97 17.23 2.49
C ILE A 586 -30.79 18.29 3.60
N ASN A 587 -31.49 18.09 4.71
CA ASN A 587 -31.37 18.94 5.90
C ASN A 587 -30.05 18.66 6.65
N LEU A 588 -28.94 19.14 6.09
CA LEU A 588 -27.79 19.53 6.88
C LEU A 588 -28.24 20.73 7.73
N TRP A 589 -28.52 20.47 9.03
CA TRP A 589 -28.92 21.54 9.94
C TRP A 589 -27.82 22.60 10.02
N PRO A 590 -28.13 23.90 9.86
CA PRO A 590 -27.14 24.94 10.05
C PRO A 590 -26.69 24.95 11.50
N LEU A 591 -25.39 25.22 11.72
CA LEU A 591 -24.84 25.42 13.05
C LEU A 591 -25.49 26.65 13.70
N GLY A 592 -26.43 26.42 14.61
CA GLY A 592 -27.10 27.47 15.35
C GLY A 592 -26.13 28.16 16.31
N SER A 593 -25.81 29.41 16.04
CA SER A 593 -25.04 30.27 16.95
C SER A 593 -25.94 30.76 18.09
N SER A 594 -25.76 30.21 19.28
CA SER A 594 -26.35 30.66 20.55
C SER A 594 -25.39 30.29 21.70
#